data_AF-A0A832I131-F1
#
_entry.id   AF-A0A832I131-F1
#
_cell.length_a   1.000
_cell.length_b   1.000
_cell.length_c   1.000
_cell.angle_alpha   90.00
_cell.angle_beta   90.00
_cell.angle_gamma   90.00
#
_symmetry.space_group_name_H-M   'P 1'
#
loop_
_entity.id
_entity.type
_entity.pdbx_description
1 polymer ?
#
loop_
_entity_poly.entity_id
_entity_poly.type
_entity_poly.pdbx_seq_one_letter_code
_entity_poly.pdbx_strand_id
1 'polypeptide(L)'
;MAEQLAYVIITPYTLYKSRTGGVLARLLSRTGLDLCAARMFAPSEELVAKYAEVAVSTSDPKDPRIKKLLKDYILKNLGPDARTGRRRRVMVLLFRGEDAVRRVRSVVGELMPNRWSGETIRDTFADCILDENGEVRYFEPAVLAAPNPDEARLKLKLWAEYSDRDGGLLKDVIEYQPGEVPQQTLVLIKPDNFRFPSGRPGNMIDFFSRTGLFIVAIKVHRMSVAEACEFYAPVREVLRSKFKDKVGERAAEIFAKEFGFPTPAPVKNQLGELLGPLVADYHFESIVKFMSGRAPSECDPVLRAQPGTEKCIALVYEGPNAIAKIRDVLGPTDPSKAPPGSIRREFGSNIMVNAAHASDSPENAVREMAIVKPGENQFKKVVQEFFGD
;
A
#
# COMPACT_ATOMS: atom_id res chain seq x y z
N MET A 1 11.49 -4.42 25.84
CA MET A 1 11.92 -3.00 25.82
C MET A 1 10.69 -2.15 25.54
N ALA A 2 10.71 -0.82 25.76
CA ALA A 2 9.55 0.00 25.42
C ALA A 2 9.31 0.02 23.91
N GLU A 3 8.05 -0.09 23.50
CA GLU A 3 7.65 0.00 22.11
C GLU A 3 7.96 1.41 21.56
N GLN A 4 8.33 1.50 20.29
CA GLN A 4 8.66 2.75 19.62
C GLN A 4 7.85 2.91 18.33
N LEU A 5 7.64 4.16 17.93
CA LEU A 5 7.09 4.53 16.64
C LEU A 5 8.18 5.22 15.82
N ALA A 6 8.50 4.63 14.67
CA ALA A 6 9.46 5.15 13.71
C ALA A 6 8.77 5.55 12.42
N TYR A 7 9.43 6.38 11.63
CA TYR A 7 8.92 6.78 10.33
C TYR A 7 9.99 6.74 9.24
N VAL A 8 9.52 6.58 8.01
CA VAL A 8 10.30 6.82 6.80
C VAL A 8 9.50 7.71 5.87
N ILE A 9 10.10 8.81 5.43
CA ILE A 9 9.57 9.69 4.40
C ILE A 9 10.29 9.35 3.10
N ILE A 10 9.55 8.83 2.11
CA ILE A 10 10.05 8.64 0.75
C ILE A 10 9.98 9.97 0.02
N THR A 11 11.12 10.44 -0.48
CA THR A 11 11.26 11.77 -1.09
C THR A 11 10.51 11.87 -2.42
N PRO A 12 10.19 13.10 -2.88
CA PRO A 12 9.56 13.30 -4.19
C PRO A 12 10.36 12.70 -5.34
N TYR A 13 11.69 12.81 -5.31
CA TYR A 13 12.55 12.23 -6.33
C TYR A 13 12.46 10.70 -6.35
N THR A 14 12.48 10.06 -5.17
CA THR A 14 12.38 8.61 -5.04
C THR A 14 11.02 8.08 -5.51
N LEU A 15 9.94 8.81 -5.23
CA LEU A 15 8.61 8.51 -5.78
C LEU A 15 8.57 8.70 -7.31
N TYR A 16 9.14 9.79 -7.82
CA TYR A 16 9.15 10.12 -9.25
C TYR A 16 9.96 9.09 -10.06
N LYS A 17 11.11 8.65 -9.54
CA LYS A 17 11.93 7.58 -10.14
C LYS A 17 11.41 6.18 -9.86
N SER A 18 10.20 6.04 -9.30
CA SER A 18 9.55 4.76 -9.06
C SER A 18 10.35 3.80 -8.16
N ARG A 19 11.23 4.34 -7.29
CA ARG A 19 12.08 3.55 -6.38
C ARG A 19 11.32 3.09 -5.11
N THR A 20 10.06 3.49 -4.97
CA THR A 20 9.17 3.20 -3.83
C THR A 20 9.09 1.70 -3.50
N GLY A 21 8.98 0.86 -4.54
CA GLY A 21 8.85 -0.59 -4.36
C GLY A 21 10.08 -1.21 -3.70
N GLY A 22 11.27 -0.87 -4.19
CA GLY A 22 12.54 -1.31 -3.61
C GLY A 22 12.77 -0.81 -2.17
N VAL A 23 12.39 0.44 -1.88
CA VAL A 23 12.44 1.01 -0.53
C VAL A 23 11.53 0.22 0.42
N LEU A 24 10.25 0.03 0.06
CA LEU A 24 9.28 -0.71 0.87
C LEU A 24 9.68 -2.17 1.04
N ALA A 25 10.19 -2.82 0.00
CA ALA A 25 10.62 -4.22 0.06
C ALA A 25 11.70 -4.41 1.13
N ARG A 26 12.68 -3.51 1.19
CA ARG A 26 13.76 -3.55 2.20
C ARG A 26 13.25 -3.27 3.61
N LEU A 27 12.40 -2.25 3.78
CA LEU A 27 11.83 -1.93 5.09
C LEU A 27 11.00 -3.09 5.64
N LEU A 28 10.12 -3.67 4.81
CA LEU A 28 9.21 -4.74 5.24
C LEU A 28 9.92 -6.07 5.48
N SER A 29 10.95 -6.40 4.70
CA SER A 29 11.68 -7.67 4.86
C SER A 29 12.74 -7.65 5.95
N ARG A 30 13.35 -6.49 6.25
CA ARG A 30 14.56 -6.43 7.10
C ARG A 30 14.35 -5.82 8.48
N THR A 31 13.29 -5.04 8.70
CA THR A 31 13.07 -4.42 10.02
C THR A 31 12.37 -5.35 11.01
N GLY A 32 11.51 -6.25 10.50
CA GLY A 32 10.62 -7.05 11.34
C GLY A 32 9.59 -6.22 12.13
N LEU A 33 9.33 -4.98 11.71
CA LEU A 33 8.41 -4.06 12.37
C LEU A 33 7.02 -4.12 11.76
N ASP A 34 6.01 -3.70 12.53
CA ASP A 34 4.65 -3.56 12.04
C ASP A 34 4.52 -2.25 11.24
N LEU A 35 4.31 -2.34 9.91
CA LEU A 35 3.86 -1.18 9.13
C LEU A 35 2.42 -0.84 9.56
N CYS A 36 2.26 0.12 10.45
CA CYS A 36 1.01 0.38 11.16
C CYS A 36 0.17 1.48 10.48
N ALA A 37 0.80 2.41 9.77
CA ALA A 37 0.12 3.39 8.91
C ALA A 37 1.00 3.80 7.73
N ALA A 38 0.37 4.29 6.69
CA ALA A 38 1.02 4.94 5.56
C ALA A 38 0.10 6.04 5.04
N ARG A 39 0.66 7.15 4.57
CA ARG A 39 -0.13 8.25 4.02
C ARG A 39 0.68 9.03 2.98
N MET A 40 0.01 9.43 1.90
CA MET A 40 0.56 10.38 0.94
C MET A 40 0.38 11.80 1.49
N PHE A 41 1.40 12.62 1.29
CA PHE A 41 1.41 14.04 1.59
C PHE A 41 1.78 14.84 0.35
N ALA A 42 1.20 16.01 0.23
CA ALA A 42 1.69 17.10 -0.58
C ALA A 42 2.01 18.22 0.40
N PRO A 43 3.24 18.34 0.93
CA PRO A 43 3.51 19.27 2.03
C PRO A 43 3.28 20.74 1.63
N SER A 44 2.81 21.55 2.58
CA SER A 44 2.73 23.00 2.46
C SER A 44 4.09 23.64 2.74
N GLU A 45 4.29 24.88 2.30
CA GLU A 45 5.47 25.66 2.68
C GLU A 45 5.62 25.76 4.20
N GLU A 46 4.52 25.95 4.92
CA GLU A 46 4.49 26.03 6.38
C GLU A 46 4.98 24.73 7.05
N LEU A 47 4.44 23.58 6.64
CA LEU A 47 4.87 22.28 7.16
C LEU A 47 6.36 22.05 6.87
N VAL A 48 6.81 22.38 5.66
CA VAL A 48 8.20 22.17 5.23
C VAL A 48 9.16 23.07 6.00
N ALA A 49 8.80 24.33 6.22
CA ALA A 49 9.60 25.27 7.02
C ALA A 49 9.75 24.76 8.46
N LYS A 50 8.63 24.42 9.13
CA LYS A 50 8.67 23.87 10.49
C LYS A 50 9.46 22.56 10.56
N TYR A 51 9.27 21.67 9.57
CA TYR A 51 9.97 20.38 9.53
C TYR A 51 11.48 20.56 9.31
N ALA A 52 11.90 21.50 8.47
CA ALA A 52 13.31 21.81 8.24
C ALA A 52 14.01 22.32 9.50
N GLU A 53 13.35 23.14 10.31
CA GLU A 53 13.92 23.61 11.58
C GLU A 53 14.14 22.47 12.58
N VAL A 54 13.13 21.60 12.78
CA VAL A 54 13.27 20.45 13.70
C VAL A 54 14.16 19.33 13.14
N ALA A 55 14.39 19.29 11.82
CA ALA A 55 15.28 18.31 11.19
C ALA A 55 16.75 18.54 11.55
N VAL A 56 17.14 19.75 11.92
CA VAL A 56 18.53 20.16 12.22
C VAL A 56 18.81 20.23 13.72
N SER A 57 18.05 19.51 14.54
CA SER A 57 18.21 19.51 16.01
C SER A 57 19.68 19.37 16.45
N THR A 58 20.05 20.16 17.46
CA THR A 58 21.39 20.19 18.09
C THR A 58 21.77 18.86 18.75
N SER A 59 20.79 17.99 19.01
CA SER A 59 20.95 16.64 19.59
C SER A 59 21.45 15.56 18.64
N ASP A 60 21.41 15.79 17.32
CA ASP A 60 21.84 14.77 16.34
C ASP A 60 23.38 14.76 16.23
N PRO A 61 24.09 13.64 16.48
CA PRO A 61 25.56 13.59 16.38
C PRO A 61 26.08 13.66 14.93
N LYS A 62 25.20 13.72 13.92
CA LYS A 62 25.60 13.83 12.50
C LYS A 62 26.47 15.05 12.23
N ASP A 63 27.34 14.88 11.23
CA ASP A 63 28.14 15.94 10.62
C ASP A 63 27.28 17.19 10.32
N PRO A 64 27.65 18.37 10.86
CA PRO A 64 26.96 19.64 10.59
C PRO A 64 26.74 19.92 9.09
N ARG A 65 27.66 19.48 8.23
CA ARG A 65 27.56 19.61 6.77
C ARG A 65 26.37 18.82 6.23
N ILE A 66 26.20 17.57 6.67
CA ILE A 66 25.07 16.71 6.27
C ILE A 66 23.74 17.29 6.78
N LYS A 67 23.72 17.83 8.00
CA LYS A 67 22.51 18.48 8.54
C LYS A 67 22.07 19.65 7.67
N LYS A 68 23.01 20.50 7.26
CA LYS A 68 22.74 21.62 6.36
C LYS A 68 22.20 21.14 5.01
N LEU A 69 22.84 20.14 4.40
CA LEU A 69 22.38 19.56 3.13
C LEU A 69 20.96 19.01 3.23
N LEU A 70 20.63 18.33 4.34
CA LEU A 70 19.28 17.82 4.59
C LEU A 70 18.26 18.97 4.75
N LYS A 71 18.61 20.04 5.48
CA LYS A 71 17.76 21.22 5.62
C LYS A 71 17.45 21.85 4.27
N ASP A 72 18.50 22.12 3.50
CA ASP A 72 18.41 22.74 2.18
C ASP A 72 17.60 21.85 1.23
N TYR A 73 17.81 20.53 1.29
CA TYR A 73 17.04 19.56 0.53
C TYR A 73 15.55 19.60 0.90
N ILE A 74 15.22 19.59 2.20
CA ILE A 74 13.83 19.62 2.69
C ILE A 74 13.13 20.88 2.17
N LEU A 75 13.72 22.06 2.41
CA LEU A 75 13.15 23.34 1.98
C LEU A 75 12.95 23.40 0.47
N LYS A 76 13.93 22.94 -0.30
CA LYS A 76 13.91 23.03 -1.77
C LYS A 76 13.01 21.99 -2.42
N ASN A 77 12.96 20.76 -1.90
CA ASN A 77 12.41 19.61 -2.62
C ASN A 77 11.09 19.08 -2.04
N LEU A 78 10.84 19.18 -0.73
CA LEU A 78 9.58 18.68 -0.14
C LEU A 78 8.44 19.70 -0.27
N GLY A 79 8.75 20.99 -0.32
CA GLY A 79 7.77 22.05 -0.52
C GLY A 79 7.24 22.14 -1.95
N PRO A 80 6.26 23.03 -2.17
CA PRO A 80 5.77 23.36 -3.50
C PRO A 80 6.90 23.78 -4.44
N ASP A 81 6.73 23.50 -5.72
CA ASP A 81 7.67 23.94 -6.73
C ASP A 81 7.69 25.47 -6.80
N ALA A 82 8.86 26.09 -6.64
CA ALA A 82 8.99 27.54 -6.58
C ALA A 82 8.59 28.26 -7.88
N ARG A 83 8.57 27.56 -9.03
CA ARG A 83 8.18 28.16 -10.32
C ARG A 83 6.70 27.96 -10.61
N THR A 84 6.18 26.76 -10.36
CA THR A 84 4.80 26.41 -10.74
C THR A 84 3.81 26.49 -9.59
N GLY A 85 4.28 26.60 -8.34
CA GLY A 85 3.45 26.50 -7.14
C GLY A 85 2.89 25.10 -6.88
N ARG A 86 3.16 24.12 -7.74
CA ARG A 86 2.59 22.77 -7.61
C ARG A 86 3.19 22.04 -6.42
N ARG A 87 2.34 21.51 -5.56
CA ARG A 87 2.77 20.72 -4.38
C ARG A 87 3.34 19.38 -4.83
N ARG A 88 4.40 18.93 -4.18
CA ARG A 88 5.11 17.70 -4.54
C ARG A 88 4.70 16.55 -3.64
N ARG A 89 4.54 15.37 -4.24
CA ARG A 89 4.14 14.16 -3.53
C ARG A 89 5.28 13.64 -2.66
N VAL A 90 4.92 13.23 -1.46
CA VAL A 90 5.77 12.59 -0.46
C VAL A 90 4.98 11.42 0.14
N MET A 91 5.65 10.32 0.49
CA MET A 91 4.99 9.19 1.16
C MET A 91 5.59 9.02 2.54
N VAL A 92 4.75 9.02 3.57
CA VAL A 92 5.17 8.80 4.96
C VAL A 92 4.68 7.44 5.41
N LEU A 93 5.62 6.62 5.89
CA LEU A 93 5.39 5.27 6.39
C LEU A 93 5.65 5.24 7.90
N LEU A 94 4.75 4.63 8.68
CA LEU A 94 4.90 4.45 10.13
C LEU A 94 5.17 3.00 10.47
N PHE A 95 6.22 2.78 11.26
CA PHE A 95 6.62 1.46 11.74
C PHE A 95 6.58 1.42 13.27
N ARG A 96 5.87 0.43 13.80
CA ARG A 96 5.71 0.21 15.24
C ARG A 96 6.40 -1.08 15.67
N GLY A 97 7.06 -1.05 16.83
CA GLY A 97 7.66 -2.22 17.46
C GLY A 97 8.82 -1.87 18.39
N GLU A 98 9.45 -2.90 18.97
CA GLU A 98 10.64 -2.71 19.80
C GLU A 98 11.82 -2.20 18.98
N ASP A 99 12.56 -1.21 19.50
CA ASP A 99 13.70 -0.57 18.83
C ASP A 99 13.38 -0.05 17.43
N ALA A 100 12.12 0.33 17.15
CA ALA A 100 11.67 0.68 15.81
C ALA A 100 12.58 1.70 15.11
N VAL A 101 13.01 2.75 15.84
CA VAL A 101 13.84 3.81 15.25
C VAL A 101 15.22 3.30 14.87
N ARG A 102 15.85 2.52 15.75
CA ARG A 102 17.18 1.92 15.49
C ARG A 102 17.12 0.95 14.31
N ARG A 103 16.10 0.08 14.26
CA ARG A 103 15.92 -0.92 13.19
C ARG A 103 15.60 -0.28 11.85
N VAL A 104 14.76 0.76 11.83
CA VAL A 104 14.53 1.55 10.60
C VAL A 104 15.83 2.19 10.15
N ARG A 105 16.58 2.84 11.06
CA ARG A 105 17.84 3.51 10.72
C ARG A 105 18.88 2.55 10.16
N SER A 106 19.00 1.33 10.69
CA SER A 106 19.95 0.35 10.15
C SER A 106 19.62 -0.11 8.73
N VAL A 107 18.33 -0.16 8.36
CA VAL A 107 17.92 -0.49 6.99
C VAL A 107 18.02 0.73 6.06
N VAL A 108 17.74 1.92 6.57
CA VAL A 108 17.86 3.18 5.82
C VAL A 108 19.32 3.48 5.50
N GLY A 109 20.22 3.26 6.45
CA GLY A 109 21.64 3.56 6.33
C GLY A 109 21.99 5.01 6.63
N GLU A 110 23.28 5.29 6.62
CA GLU A 110 23.81 6.65 6.80
C GLU A 110 23.99 7.35 5.47
N LEU A 111 24.14 8.67 5.51
CA LEU A 111 24.53 9.44 4.33
C LEU A 111 26.05 9.54 4.38
N MET A 112 26.75 8.72 3.60
CA MET A 112 28.21 8.77 3.53
C MET A 112 28.63 9.13 2.10
N PRO A 113 29.43 10.19 1.90
CA PRO A 113 30.11 10.37 0.64
C PRO A 113 31.08 9.18 0.43
N ASN A 114 31.07 8.59 -0.76
CA ASN A 114 32.03 7.57 -1.21
C ASN A 114 31.95 6.17 -0.56
N ARG A 115 30.82 5.79 0.05
CA ARG A 115 30.59 4.40 0.50
C ARG A 115 29.30 3.85 -0.10
N TRP A 116 29.43 2.80 -0.90
CA TRP A 116 28.34 2.23 -1.69
C TRP A 116 28.38 0.70 -1.58
N SER A 117 27.95 0.12 -0.46
CA SER A 117 27.91 -1.35 -0.30
C SER A 117 26.66 -1.98 -0.93
N GLY A 118 25.66 -1.17 -1.28
CA GLY A 118 24.34 -1.63 -1.73
C GLY A 118 23.49 -2.24 -0.62
N GLU A 119 23.98 -2.26 0.62
CA GLU A 119 23.34 -2.94 1.75
C GLU A 119 22.12 -2.17 2.24
N THR A 120 22.21 -0.85 2.38
CA THR A 120 21.15 0.01 2.90
C THR A 120 20.37 0.70 1.79
N ILE A 121 19.18 1.23 2.12
CA ILE A 121 18.37 2.00 1.17
C ILE A 121 19.16 3.14 0.55
N ARG A 122 19.95 3.86 1.36
CA ARG A 122 20.77 4.97 0.87
C ARG A 122 21.90 4.50 -0.02
N ASP A 123 22.57 3.39 0.28
CA ASP A 123 23.64 2.89 -0.59
C ASP A 123 23.16 2.56 -2.01
N THR A 124 21.86 2.29 -2.19
CA THR A 124 21.28 1.93 -3.49
C THR A 124 20.57 3.09 -4.18
N PHE A 125 19.92 3.96 -3.41
CA PHE A 125 18.99 4.95 -3.98
C PHE A 125 19.33 6.39 -3.66
N ALA A 126 20.22 6.66 -2.71
CA ALA A 126 20.68 8.00 -2.40
C ALA A 126 21.89 8.36 -3.27
N ASP A 127 22.07 9.65 -3.54
CA ASP A 127 23.18 10.17 -4.31
C ASP A 127 23.79 11.35 -3.57
N CYS A 128 25.11 11.33 -3.35
CA CYS A 128 25.88 12.47 -2.86
C CYS A 128 27.12 12.63 -3.75
N ILE A 129 26.98 13.44 -4.79
CA ILE A 129 28.02 13.64 -5.79
C ILE A 129 28.82 14.88 -5.38
N LEU A 130 30.12 14.68 -5.20
CA LEU A 130 31.09 15.74 -4.93
C LEU A 130 31.73 16.22 -6.25
N ASP A 131 32.14 17.47 -6.29
CA ASP A 131 33.02 17.99 -7.34
C ASP A 131 34.50 17.71 -7.03
N GLU A 132 35.39 18.18 -7.90
CA GLU A 132 36.85 18.01 -7.78
C GLU A 132 37.44 18.65 -6.52
N ASN A 133 36.75 19.64 -5.94
CA ASN A 133 37.16 20.33 -4.72
C ASN A 133 36.55 19.69 -3.45
N GLY A 134 35.76 18.63 -3.60
CA GLY A 134 35.04 17.99 -2.49
C GLY A 134 33.79 18.75 -2.04
N GLU A 135 33.28 19.68 -2.86
CA GLU A 135 32.00 20.37 -2.64
C GLU A 135 30.83 19.55 -3.19
N VAL A 136 29.67 19.64 -2.53
CA VAL A 136 28.50 18.84 -2.93
C VAL A 136 27.85 19.46 -4.17
N ARG A 137 27.97 18.78 -5.31
CA ARG A 137 27.35 19.16 -6.57
C ARG A 137 25.90 18.71 -6.66
N TYR A 138 25.60 17.51 -6.15
CA TYR A 138 24.25 16.95 -6.14
C TYR A 138 24.01 16.13 -4.88
N PHE A 139 22.80 16.25 -4.34
CA PHE A 139 22.40 15.57 -3.12
C PHE A 139 20.94 15.12 -3.20
N GLU A 140 20.73 13.81 -3.06
CA GLU A 140 19.44 13.15 -2.94
C GLU A 140 19.53 12.11 -1.82
N PRO A 141 18.80 12.27 -0.69
CA PRO A 141 18.91 11.34 0.43
C PRO A 141 18.08 10.06 0.26
N ALA A 142 17.27 9.96 -0.81
CA ALA A 142 16.26 8.95 -1.11
C ALA A 142 15.09 8.89 -0.11
N VAL A 143 15.42 8.81 1.17
CA VAL A 143 14.48 8.77 2.29
C VAL A 143 14.97 9.58 3.48
N LEU A 144 14.02 10.13 4.23
CA LEU A 144 14.27 10.77 5.52
C LEU A 144 13.74 9.89 6.66
N ALA A 145 14.52 9.76 7.73
CA ALA A 145 14.16 9.02 8.93
C ALA A 145 14.74 9.72 10.16
N ALA A 146 14.12 9.53 11.32
CA ALA A 146 14.59 10.10 12.58
C ALA A 146 15.91 9.44 13.05
N PRO A 147 16.83 10.19 13.67
CA PRO A 147 18.06 9.64 14.23
C PRO A 147 17.86 8.93 15.57
N ASN A 148 16.86 9.33 16.36
CA ASN A 148 16.57 8.81 17.69
C ASN A 148 15.05 8.88 18.01
N PRO A 149 14.57 8.19 19.06
CA PRO A 149 13.15 8.17 19.44
C PRO A 149 12.53 9.53 19.77
N ASP A 150 13.26 10.42 20.44
CA ASP A 150 12.74 11.73 20.84
C ASP A 150 12.46 12.62 19.61
N GLU A 151 13.38 12.62 18.65
CA GLU A 151 13.18 13.29 17.37
C GLU A 151 12.10 12.63 16.53
N ALA A 152 11.95 11.30 16.59
CA ALA A 152 10.85 10.61 15.93
C ALA A 152 9.51 11.10 16.48
N ARG A 153 9.37 11.19 17.80
CA ARG A 153 8.17 11.72 18.46
C ARG A 153 7.87 13.15 18.04
N LEU A 154 8.83 14.07 18.19
CA LEU A 154 8.65 15.47 17.84
C LEU A 154 8.20 15.65 16.38
N LYS A 155 8.89 14.99 15.46
CA LYS A 155 8.61 15.10 14.02
C LYS A 155 7.27 14.46 13.68
N LEU A 156 6.93 13.32 14.26
CA LEU A 156 5.64 12.67 14.03
C LEU A 156 4.46 13.52 14.50
N LYS A 157 4.57 14.16 15.68
CA LYS A 157 3.54 15.10 16.15
C LYS A 157 3.34 16.26 15.16
N LEU A 158 4.44 16.84 14.66
CA LEU A 158 4.37 17.88 13.63
C LEU A 158 3.67 17.37 12.35
N TRP A 159 4.06 16.22 11.82
CA TRP A 159 3.40 15.69 10.61
C TRP A 159 1.92 15.35 10.87
N ALA A 160 1.56 14.91 12.08
CA ALA A 160 0.18 14.62 12.46
C ALA A 160 -0.69 15.88 12.55
N GLU A 161 -0.14 17.01 13.05
CA GLU A 161 -0.81 18.32 13.08
C GLU A 161 -1.30 18.73 11.69
N TYR A 162 -0.46 18.55 10.66
CA TYR A 162 -0.76 18.93 9.28
C TYR A 162 -1.45 17.83 8.45
N SER A 163 -1.62 16.62 8.99
CA SER A 163 -2.02 15.43 8.23
C SER A 163 -3.41 15.52 7.58
N ASP A 164 -4.33 16.30 8.17
CA ASP A 164 -5.66 16.55 7.61
C ASP A 164 -5.61 17.50 6.41
N ARG A 165 -4.72 18.51 6.44
CA ARG A 165 -4.60 19.54 5.39
C ARG A 165 -3.69 19.13 4.25
N ASP A 166 -2.59 18.47 4.59
CA ASP A 166 -1.47 18.25 3.67
C ASP A 166 -1.40 16.79 3.18
N GLY A 167 -2.26 15.89 3.66
CA GLY A 167 -2.23 14.48 3.29
C GLY A 167 -3.57 13.88 2.89
N GLY A 168 -3.52 12.62 2.45
CA GLY A 168 -4.70 11.82 2.09
C GLY A 168 -4.69 11.39 0.62
N LEU A 169 -5.84 11.56 -0.05
CA LEU A 169 -5.93 11.42 -1.50
C LEU A 169 -5.54 12.75 -2.13
N LEU A 170 -4.33 12.79 -2.68
CA LEU A 170 -3.75 14.00 -3.25
C LEU A 170 -4.47 14.36 -4.56
N LYS A 171 -4.66 15.67 -4.78
CA LYS A 171 -5.29 16.25 -5.97
C LYS A 171 -4.38 17.32 -6.55
N ASP A 172 -4.39 17.47 -7.87
CA ASP A 172 -3.67 18.52 -8.60
C ASP A 172 -2.15 18.55 -8.37
N VAL A 173 -1.57 17.37 -8.05
CA VAL A 173 -0.13 17.19 -7.76
C VAL A 173 0.68 16.61 -8.93
N ILE A 174 0.01 16.29 -10.05
CA ILE A 174 0.62 15.71 -11.25
C ILE A 174 0.53 16.70 -12.41
N GLU A 175 1.57 16.74 -13.25
CA GLU A 175 1.52 17.41 -14.55
C GLU A 175 1.14 16.41 -15.63
N TYR A 176 0.17 16.79 -16.46
CA TYR A 176 -0.27 16.03 -17.60
C TYR A 176 0.06 16.78 -18.89
N GLN A 177 0.37 16.06 -19.95
CA GLN A 177 0.53 16.65 -21.27
C GLN A 177 -0.83 17.13 -21.81
N PRO A 178 -0.86 18.13 -22.72
CA PRO A 178 -2.11 18.57 -23.34
C PRO A 178 -2.89 17.40 -23.96
N GLY A 179 -4.15 17.23 -23.58
CA GLY A 179 -5.04 16.16 -24.06
C GLY A 179 -5.02 14.87 -23.21
N GLU A 180 -4.11 14.74 -22.24
CA GLU A 180 -4.15 13.63 -21.29
C GLU A 180 -5.28 13.82 -20.27
N VAL A 181 -6.14 12.81 -20.15
CA VAL A 181 -7.21 12.79 -19.16
C VAL A 181 -6.81 11.84 -18.01
N PRO A 182 -6.66 12.34 -16.78
CA PRO A 182 -6.31 11.48 -15.65
C PRO A 182 -7.45 10.53 -15.31
N GLN A 183 -7.10 9.27 -15.07
CA GLN A 183 -7.98 8.26 -14.52
C GLN A 183 -7.39 7.77 -13.20
N GLN A 184 -8.25 7.50 -12.21
CA GLN A 184 -7.85 6.88 -10.95
C GLN A 184 -8.30 5.42 -10.90
N THR A 185 -7.52 4.58 -10.23
CA THR A 185 -7.87 3.18 -9.97
C THR A 185 -7.38 2.76 -8.59
N LEU A 186 -8.16 1.91 -7.92
CA LEU A 186 -7.79 1.32 -6.64
C LEU A 186 -7.03 0.02 -6.87
N VAL A 187 -5.95 -0.16 -6.12
CA VAL A 187 -5.23 -1.42 -5.97
C VAL A 187 -5.20 -1.81 -4.50
N LEU A 188 -5.57 -3.05 -4.18
CA LEU A 188 -5.39 -3.64 -2.86
C LEU A 188 -4.33 -4.74 -2.92
N ILE A 189 -3.23 -4.57 -2.18
CA ILE A 189 -2.28 -5.66 -1.90
C ILE A 189 -2.87 -6.49 -0.76
N LYS A 190 -3.12 -7.78 -1.02
CA LYS A 190 -3.90 -8.66 -0.16
C LYS A 190 -3.15 -9.11 1.12
N PRO A 191 -3.87 -9.58 2.15
CA PRO A 191 -3.28 -9.93 3.45
C PRO A 191 -2.23 -11.02 3.48
N ASP A 192 -2.25 -11.95 2.52
CA ASP A 192 -1.23 -12.99 2.39
C ASP A 192 0.20 -12.42 2.30
N ASN A 193 0.35 -11.18 1.81
CA ASN A 193 1.64 -10.53 1.66
C ASN A 193 2.21 -9.91 2.94
N PHE A 194 1.43 -9.89 4.03
CA PHE A 194 1.79 -9.28 5.32
C PHE A 194 1.84 -10.30 6.47
N ARG A 195 1.60 -11.59 6.20
CA ARG A 195 1.63 -12.65 7.24
C ARG A 195 3.01 -12.86 7.86
N PHE A 196 4.05 -12.60 7.11
CA PHE A 196 5.45 -12.69 7.55
C PHE A 196 6.26 -11.55 6.92
N PRO A 197 7.38 -11.13 7.55
CA PRO A 197 8.29 -10.16 6.96
C PRO A 197 8.71 -10.59 5.56
N SER A 198 8.35 -9.79 4.54
CA SER A 198 8.63 -10.13 3.16
C SER A 198 8.79 -8.88 2.29
N GLY A 199 9.57 -9.00 1.22
CA GLY A 199 9.70 -7.95 0.21
C GLY A 199 8.54 -7.93 -0.80
N ARG A 200 7.60 -8.88 -0.72
CA ARG A 200 6.54 -9.09 -1.72
C ARG A 200 5.71 -7.83 -1.99
N PRO A 201 5.19 -7.10 -0.98
CA PRO A 201 4.43 -5.88 -1.24
C PRO A 201 5.23 -4.83 -2.01
N GLY A 202 6.50 -4.62 -1.63
CA GLY A 202 7.38 -3.67 -2.32
C GLY A 202 7.66 -4.09 -3.77
N ASN A 203 7.92 -5.38 -4.00
CA ASN A 203 8.14 -5.91 -5.35
C ASN A 203 6.90 -5.76 -6.24
N MET A 204 5.69 -5.94 -5.70
CA MET A 204 4.45 -5.68 -6.48
C MET A 204 4.32 -4.21 -6.88
N ILE A 205 4.64 -3.28 -5.97
CA ILE A 205 4.64 -1.85 -6.27
C ILE A 205 5.64 -1.51 -7.38
N ASP A 206 6.79 -2.20 -7.42
CA ASP A 206 7.79 -2.08 -8.49
C ASP A 206 7.30 -2.61 -9.84
N PHE A 207 6.48 -3.67 -9.86
CA PHE A 207 5.81 -4.10 -11.09
C PHE A 207 4.81 -3.05 -11.57
N PHE A 208 3.97 -2.52 -10.67
CA PHE A 208 3.00 -1.48 -11.02
C PHE A 208 3.66 -0.19 -11.50
N SER A 209 4.88 0.14 -11.05
CA SER A 209 5.54 1.36 -11.47
C SER A 209 5.97 1.37 -12.94
N ARG A 210 5.99 0.21 -13.60
CA ARG A 210 6.22 0.09 -15.06
C ARG A 210 5.09 0.72 -15.89
N THR A 211 3.93 0.96 -15.29
CA THR A 211 2.78 1.60 -15.96
C THR A 211 2.98 3.10 -16.22
N GLY A 212 3.96 3.72 -15.57
CA GLY A 212 4.13 5.19 -15.56
C GLY A 212 3.07 5.94 -14.76
N LEU A 213 2.22 5.23 -13.99
CA LEU A 213 1.19 5.83 -13.15
C LEU A 213 1.76 6.35 -11.84
N PHE A 214 1.01 7.26 -11.22
CA PHE A 214 1.41 7.96 -10.02
C PHE A 214 0.60 7.49 -8.82
N ILE A 215 1.28 7.07 -7.74
CA ILE A 215 0.61 6.86 -6.46
C ILE A 215 0.18 8.22 -5.90
N VAL A 216 -1.12 8.39 -5.66
CA VAL A 216 -1.74 9.61 -5.10
C VAL A 216 -2.44 9.38 -3.76
N ALA A 217 -2.64 8.13 -3.36
CA ALA A 217 -3.00 7.75 -2.00
C ALA A 217 -2.38 6.41 -1.63
N ILE A 218 -2.08 6.25 -0.33
CA ILE A 218 -1.73 4.97 0.28
C ILE A 218 -2.38 4.91 1.66
N LYS A 219 -2.87 3.73 2.04
CA LYS A 219 -3.46 3.45 3.35
C LYS A 219 -3.14 2.01 3.76
N VAL A 220 -2.57 1.85 4.94
CA VAL A 220 -2.57 0.53 5.63
C VAL A 220 -3.98 0.32 6.13
N HIS A 221 -4.64 -0.76 5.73
CA HIS A 221 -6.05 -0.96 6.02
C HIS A 221 -6.29 -2.35 6.61
N ARG A 222 -7.33 -2.46 7.42
CA ARG A 222 -7.83 -3.72 8.00
C ARG A 222 -9.34 -3.71 7.81
N MET A 223 -9.80 -4.27 6.70
CA MET A 223 -11.22 -4.22 6.32
C MET A 223 -12.06 -4.83 7.43
N SER A 224 -13.09 -4.10 7.86
CA SER A 224 -14.16 -4.67 8.65
C SER A 224 -14.93 -5.74 7.84
N VAL A 225 -15.69 -6.59 8.53
CA VAL A 225 -16.54 -7.58 7.84
C VAL A 225 -17.59 -6.87 6.98
N ALA A 226 -18.13 -5.75 7.46
CA ALA A 226 -19.09 -4.93 6.72
C ALA A 226 -18.48 -4.35 5.43
N GLU A 227 -17.30 -3.72 5.52
CA GLU A 227 -16.60 -3.17 4.35
C GLU A 227 -16.25 -4.28 3.35
N ALA A 228 -15.75 -5.43 3.81
CA ALA A 228 -15.42 -6.54 2.93
C ALA A 228 -16.66 -7.12 2.22
N CYS A 229 -17.78 -7.26 2.93
CA CYS A 229 -19.05 -7.67 2.32
C CYS A 229 -19.51 -6.69 1.23
N GLU A 230 -19.49 -5.38 1.52
CA GLU A 230 -19.89 -4.34 0.57
C GLU A 230 -18.94 -4.27 -0.64
N PHE A 231 -17.63 -4.38 -0.39
CA PHE A 231 -16.61 -4.34 -1.42
C PHE A 231 -16.77 -5.48 -2.43
N TYR A 232 -16.95 -6.70 -1.95
CA TYR A 232 -17.05 -7.91 -2.77
C TYR A 232 -18.48 -8.28 -3.17
N ALA A 233 -19.49 -7.50 -2.81
CA ALA A 233 -20.89 -7.79 -3.15
C ALA A 233 -21.12 -8.18 -4.63
N PRO A 234 -20.54 -7.48 -5.64
CA PRO A 234 -20.69 -7.88 -7.04
C PRO A 234 -20.15 -9.29 -7.34
N VAL A 235 -19.10 -9.73 -6.63
CA VAL A 235 -18.51 -11.07 -6.80
C VAL A 235 -19.49 -12.14 -6.34
N ARG A 236 -20.28 -11.89 -5.28
CA ARG A 236 -21.28 -12.85 -4.79
C ARG A 236 -22.28 -13.24 -5.88
N GLU A 237 -22.82 -12.26 -6.60
CA GLU A 237 -23.78 -12.49 -7.66
C GLU A 237 -23.17 -13.27 -8.84
N VAL A 238 -21.92 -12.96 -9.19
CA VAL A 238 -21.18 -13.71 -10.21
C VAL A 238 -20.94 -15.16 -9.77
N LEU A 239 -20.59 -15.41 -8.50
CA LEU A 239 -20.40 -16.77 -7.98
C LEU A 239 -21.70 -17.56 -8.01
N ARG A 240 -22.83 -16.96 -7.58
CA ARG A 240 -24.15 -17.60 -7.59
C ARG A 240 -24.56 -18.03 -9.00
N SER A 241 -24.36 -17.16 -9.99
CA SER A 241 -24.61 -17.48 -11.40
C SER A 241 -23.70 -18.63 -11.88
N LYS A 242 -22.40 -18.56 -11.59
CA LYS A 242 -21.40 -19.53 -12.09
C LYS A 242 -21.50 -20.92 -11.46
N PHE A 243 -21.91 -21.01 -10.20
CA PHE A 243 -21.95 -22.29 -9.48
C PHE A 243 -23.22 -23.09 -9.71
N LYS A 244 -24.32 -22.49 -10.17
CA LYS A 244 -25.58 -23.18 -10.43
C LYS A 244 -25.37 -24.43 -11.31
N ASP A 245 -24.74 -24.26 -12.47
CA ASP A 245 -24.57 -25.38 -13.43
C ASP A 245 -23.48 -26.36 -12.97
N LYS A 246 -22.34 -25.85 -12.50
CA LYS A 246 -21.20 -26.67 -12.08
C LYS A 246 -21.48 -27.54 -10.86
N VAL A 247 -22.23 -27.01 -9.89
CA VAL A 247 -22.61 -27.76 -8.69
C VAL A 247 -23.64 -28.82 -9.05
N GLY A 248 -24.60 -28.51 -9.92
CA GLY A 248 -25.55 -29.49 -10.44
C GLY A 248 -24.86 -30.68 -11.10
N GLU A 249 -23.88 -30.41 -11.98
CA GLU A 249 -23.04 -31.44 -12.62
C GLU A 249 -22.30 -32.32 -11.61
N ARG A 250 -21.54 -31.67 -10.72
CA ARG A 250 -20.72 -32.40 -9.76
C ARG A 250 -21.55 -33.18 -8.75
N ALA A 251 -22.69 -32.65 -8.32
CA ALA A 251 -23.62 -33.37 -7.47
C ALA A 251 -24.19 -34.58 -8.21
N ALA A 252 -24.68 -34.41 -9.44
CA ALA A 252 -25.21 -35.49 -10.26
C ALA A 252 -24.18 -36.63 -10.48
N GLU A 253 -22.90 -36.31 -10.68
CA GLU A 253 -21.81 -37.27 -10.78
C GLU A 253 -21.60 -38.05 -9.48
N ILE A 254 -21.58 -37.37 -8.32
CA ILE A 254 -21.45 -38.01 -7.01
C ILE A 254 -22.64 -38.92 -6.72
N PHE A 255 -23.87 -38.45 -7.00
CA PHE A 255 -25.08 -39.25 -6.85
C PHE A 255 -25.05 -40.49 -7.76
N ALA A 256 -24.66 -40.33 -9.03
CA ALA A 256 -24.58 -41.46 -9.94
C ALA A 256 -23.53 -42.49 -9.52
N LYS A 257 -22.40 -42.02 -8.98
CA LYS A 257 -21.33 -42.88 -8.48
C LYS A 257 -21.74 -43.65 -7.22
N GLU A 258 -22.43 -43.00 -6.28
CA GLU A 258 -22.81 -43.63 -5.00
C GLU A 258 -24.05 -44.52 -5.10
N PHE A 259 -25.05 -44.12 -5.90
CA PHE A 259 -26.31 -44.85 -5.98
C PHE A 259 -26.42 -45.77 -7.21
N GLY A 260 -25.46 -45.73 -8.13
CA GLY A 260 -25.36 -46.68 -9.25
C GLY A 260 -26.36 -46.46 -10.39
N PHE A 261 -26.99 -45.28 -10.49
CA PHE A 261 -27.87 -44.93 -11.61
C PHE A 261 -27.64 -43.47 -12.07
N PRO A 262 -27.80 -43.16 -13.37
CA PRO A 262 -27.59 -41.81 -13.87
C PRO A 262 -28.64 -40.84 -13.31
N THR A 263 -28.19 -39.70 -12.78
CA THR A 263 -29.08 -38.64 -12.28
C THR A 263 -29.85 -37.99 -13.45
N PRO A 264 -31.20 -38.01 -13.46
CA PRO A 264 -31.98 -37.39 -14.53
C PRO A 264 -31.72 -35.89 -14.64
N ALA A 265 -31.76 -35.34 -15.86
CA ALA A 265 -31.52 -33.92 -16.11
C ALA A 265 -32.39 -32.95 -15.27
N PRO A 266 -33.68 -33.21 -15.02
CA PRO A 266 -34.48 -32.37 -14.13
C PRO A 266 -33.95 -32.33 -12.69
N VAL A 267 -33.49 -33.48 -12.18
CA VAL A 267 -32.93 -33.60 -10.83
C VAL A 267 -31.57 -32.90 -10.75
N LYS A 268 -30.72 -33.05 -11.77
CA LYS A 268 -29.45 -32.30 -11.89
C LYS A 268 -29.68 -30.79 -11.79
N ASN A 269 -30.68 -30.26 -12.51
CA ASN A 269 -31.00 -28.84 -12.50
C ASN A 269 -31.51 -28.38 -11.12
N GLN A 270 -32.38 -29.17 -10.47
CA GLN A 270 -32.84 -28.90 -9.11
C GLN A 270 -31.71 -28.89 -8.08
N LEU A 271 -30.76 -29.83 -8.18
CA LEU A 271 -29.57 -29.86 -7.33
C LEU A 271 -28.72 -28.60 -7.52
N GLY A 272 -28.55 -28.15 -8.76
CA GLY A 272 -27.86 -26.90 -9.08
C GLY A 272 -28.55 -25.66 -8.50
N GLU A 273 -29.88 -25.60 -8.57
CA GLU A 273 -30.69 -24.51 -7.98
C GLU A 273 -30.63 -24.49 -6.46
N LEU A 274 -30.65 -25.66 -5.82
CA LEU A 274 -30.64 -25.79 -4.37
C LEU A 274 -29.24 -25.53 -3.78
N LEU A 275 -28.22 -26.17 -4.34
CA LEU A 275 -26.87 -26.18 -3.77
C LEU A 275 -25.97 -25.06 -4.32
N GLY A 276 -26.21 -24.60 -5.55
CA GLY A 276 -25.41 -23.56 -6.20
C GLY A 276 -25.30 -22.28 -5.36
N PRO A 277 -26.41 -21.68 -4.88
CA PRO A 277 -26.37 -20.51 -4.02
C PRO A 277 -25.65 -20.74 -2.69
N LEU A 278 -25.81 -21.92 -2.07
CA LEU A 278 -25.15 -22.26 -0.81
C LEU A 278 -23.63 -22.36 -0.97
N VAL A 279 -23.17 -23.03 -2.03
CA VAL A 279 -21.74 -23.14 -2.36
C VAL A 279 -21.16 -21.76 -2.71
N ALA A 280 -21.90 -20.95 -3.48
CA ALA A 280 -21.48 -19.60 -3.81
C ALA A 280 -21.34 -18.70 -2.58
N ASP A 281 -22.32 -18.75 -1.67
CA ASP A 281 -22.29 -17.98 -0.43
C ASP A 281 -21.15 -18.45 0.50
N TYR A 282 -20.89 -19.76 0.60
CA TYR A 282 -19.73 -20.28 1.34
C TYR A 282 -18.38 -19.78 0.78
N HIS A 283 -18.23 -19.76 -0.55
CA HIS A 283 -17.05 -19.19 -1.19
C HIS A 283 -16.92 -17.68 -0.96
N PHE A 284 -18.04 -16.95 -0.99
CA PHE A 284 -18.08 -15.54 -0.68
C PHE A 284 -17.64 -15.27 0.78
N GLU A 285 -18.15 -16.05 1.74
CA GLU A 285 -17.73 -15.95 3.13
C GLU A 285 -16.22 -16.21 3.30
N SER A 286 -15.67 -17.15 2.54
CA SER A 286 -14.22 -17.41 2.53
C SER A 286 -13.41 -16.22 2.03
N ILE A 287 -13.90 -15.47 1.03
CA ILE A 287 -13.26 -14.24 0.56
C ILE A 287 -13.30 -13.16 1.65
N VAL A 288 -14.46 -12.97 2.27
CA VAL A 288 -14.61 -12.00 3.36
C VAL A 288 -13.72 -12.36 4.56
N LYS A 289 -13.67 -13.63 4.94
CA LYS A 289 -12.79 -14.14 6.00
C LYS A 289 -11.32 -13.92 5.66
N PHE A 290 -10.93 -14.15 4.41
CA PHE A 290 -9.54 -13.91 3.97
C PHE A 290 -9.15 -12.43 4.05
N MET A 291 -10.08 -11.51 3.76
CA MET A 291 -9.78 -10.07 3.71
C MET A 291 -9.95 -9.34 5.06
N SER A 292 -10.82 -9.85 5.93
CA SER A 292 -11.16 -9.21 7.23
C SER A 292 -10.68 -10.03 8.45
N GLY A 293 -10.40 -11.32 8.26
CA GLY A 293 -10.05 -12.28 9.30
C GLY A 293 -11.23 -13.01 9.94
N ARG A 294 -12.49 -12.67 9.59
CA ARG A 294 -13.69 -13.29 10.13
C ARG A 294 -14.72 -13.56 9.04
N ALA A 295 -15.40 -14.70 9.09
CA ALA A 295 -16.54 -14.94 8.19
C ALA A 295 -17.76 -14.12 8.65
N PRO A 296 -18.62 -13.65 7.72
CA PRO A 296 -19.87 -12.97 8.05
C PRO A 296 -20.79 -13.77 8.99
N SER A 297 -20.85 -15.09 8.81
CA SER A 297 -21.63 -16.04 9.61
C SER A 297 -21.07 -16.24 11.03
N GLU A 298 -19.75 -16.10 11.20
CA GLU A 298 -19.03 -16.29 12.47
C GLU A 298 -18.85 -14.96 13.24
N CYS A 299 -19.19 -13.82 12.64
CA CYS A 299 -18.91 -12.49 13.20
C CYS A 299 -20.10 -11.92 13.95
N ASP A 300 -19.89 -11.65 15.25
CA ASP A 300 -20.82 -10.90 16.09
C ASP A 300 -21.24 -9.58 15.41
N PRO A 301 -22.55 -9.27 15.33
CA PRO A 301 -23.04 -8.03 14.73
C PRO A 301 -22.33 -6.75 15.20
N VAL A 302 -21.94 -6.67 16.47
CA VAL A 302 -21.24 -5.51 17.06
C VAL A 302 -19.82 -5.36 16.50
N LEU A 303 -19.17 -6.47 16.15
CA LEU A 303 -17.81 -6.49 15.61
C LEU A 303 -17.78 -6.27 14.09
N ARG A 304 -18.93 -6.35 13.39
CA ARG A 304 -18.96 -6.29 11.92
C ARG A 304 -18.45 -4.98 11.34
N ALA A 305 -18.66 -3.87 12.04
CA ALA A 305 -18.17 -2.55 11.63
C ALA A 305 -16.80 -2.19 12.22
N GLN A 306 -16.25 -3.02 13.12
CA GLN A 306 -14.94 -2.79 13.70
C GLN A 306 -13.84 -3.22 12.71
N PRO A 307 -12.65 -2.60 12.76
CA PRO A 307 -11.53 -3.02 11.93
C PRO A 307 -11.24 -4.52 12.02
N GLY A 308 -10.96 -5.12 10.88
CA GLY A 308 -10.56 -6.52 10.78
C GLY A 308 -9.22 -6.80 11.45
N THR A 309 -8.81 -8.06 11.42
CA THR A 309 -7.49 -8.48 11.93
C THR A 309 -6.45 -8.58 10.82
N GLU A 310 -6.89 -8.86 9.60
CA GLU A 310 -6.05 -9.03 8.42
C GLU A 310 -5.63 -7.68 7.83
N LYS A 311 -4.32 -7.49 7.64
CA LYS A 311 -3.75 -6.25 7.09
C LYS A 311 -3.67 -6.31 5.57
N CYS A 312 -4.13 -5.27 4.90
CA CYS A 312 -3.86 -5.01 3.49
C CYS A 312 -3.27 -3.60 3.30
N ILE A 313 -2.78 -3.33 2.09
CA ILE A 313 -2.43 -1.96 1.68
C ILE A 313 -3.34 -1.57 0.52
N ALA A 314 -4.02 -0.43 0.68
CA ALA A 314 -4.75 0.23 -0.39
C ALA A 314 -3.89 1.32 -1.02
N LEU A 315 -3.82 1.32 -2.34
CA LEU A 315 -3.12 2.30 -3.16
C LEU A 315 -4.10 2.88 -4.18
N VAL A 316 -4.04 4.19 -4.40
CA VAL A 316 -4.70 4.82 -5.55
C VAL A 316 -3.63 5.25 -6.54
N TYR A 317 -3.72 4.70 -7.74
CA TYR A 317 -2.90 5.08 -8.87
C TYR A 317 -3.67 6.04 -9.77
N GLU A 318 -2.99 7.09 -10.23
CA GLU A 318 -3.53 8.12 -11.11
C GLU A 318 -2.69 8.27 -12.38
N GLY A 319 -3.38 8.43 -13.50
CA GLY A 319 -2.80 8.80 -14.78
C GLY A 319 -3.64 8.31 -15.96
N PRO A 320 -3.22 8.56 -17.21
CA PRO A 320 -3.98 8.16 -18.39
C PRO A 320 -4.11 6.64 -18.48
N ASN A 321 -5.34 6.16 -18.69
CA ASN A 321 -5.69 4.74 -18.82
C ASN A 321 -5.28 3.90 -17.59
N ALA A 322 -5.31 4.47 -16.39
CA ALA A 322 -4.85 3.82 -15.17
C ALA A 322 -5.44 2.43 -14.92
N ILE A 323 -6.74 2.26 -15.13
CA ILE A 323 -7.44 0.99 -14.91
C ILE A 323 -6.89 -0.08 -15.85
N ALA A 324 -6.84 0.21 -17.15
CA ALA A 324 -6.37 -0.75 -18.15
C ALA A 324 -4.91 -1.14 -17.90
N LYS A 325 -4.03 -0.14 -17.67
CA LYS A 325 -2.60 -0.35 -17.41
C LYS A 325 -2.34 -1.21 -16.17
N ILE A 326 -3.04 -0.94 -15.06
CA ILE A 326 -2.90 -1.74 -13.83
C ILE A 326 -3.35 -3.17 -14.05
N ARG A 327 -4.47 -3.38 -14.77
CA ARG A 327 -5.00 -4.73 -15.03
C ARG A 327 -4.08 -5.55 -15.93
N ASP A 328 -3.46 -4.91 -16.91
CA ASP A 328 -2.48 -5.56 -17.80
C ASP A 328 -1.28 -6.10 -17.00
N VAL A 329 -0.70 -5.26 -16.14
CA VAL A 329 0.41 -5.66 -15.25
C VAL A 329 -0.03 -6.73 -14.23
N LEU A 330 -1.27 -6.65 -13.75
CA LEU A 330 -1.79 -7.60 -12.77
C LEU A 330 -2.01 -9.00 -13.36
N GLY A 331 -2.49 -9.07 -14.61
CA GLY A 331 -2.84 -10.29 -15.31
C GLY A 331 -4.21 -10.88 -14.92
N PRO A 332 -4.65 -11.95 -15.62
CA PRO A 332 -5.91 -12.66 -15.35
C PRO A 332 -6.08 -13.13 -13.90
N THR A 333 -7.32 -13.25 -13.42
CA THR A 333 -7.63 -13.60 -12.02
C THR A 333 -7.05 -14.94 -11.56
N ASP A 334 -6.87 -15.88 -12.48
CA ASP A 334 -6.27 -17.19 -12.27
C ASP A 334 -4.76 -17.13 -12.58
N PRO A 335 -3.87 -17.24 -11.56
CA PRO A 335 -2.41 -17.26 -11.73
C PRO A 335 -1.90 -18.27 -12.75
N SER A 336 -2.56 -19.43 -12.90
CA SER A 336 -2.15 -20.49 -13.82
C SER A 336 -2.28 -20.07 -15.29
N LYS A 337 -3.18 -19.13 -15.57
CA LYS A 337 -3.48 -18.57 -16.90
C LYS A 337 -2.81 -17.22 -17.14
N ALA A 338 -2.13 -16.68 -16.15
CA ALA A 338 -1.50 -15.37 -16.24
C ALA A 338 -0.15 -15.48 -16.96
N PRO A 339 0.19 -14.52 -17.85
CA PRO A 339 1.44 -14.56 -18.59
C PRO A 339 2.64 -14.37 -17.64
N PRO A 340 3.82 -14.94 -17.97
CA PRO A 340 5.07 -14.65 -17.26
C PRO A 340 5.30 -13.14 -17.15
N GLY A 341 5.79 -12.68 -16.00
CA GLY A 341 6.00 -11.25 -15.76
C GLY A 341 4.75 -10.45 -15.37
N SER A 342 3.59 -11.08 -15.19
CA SER A 342 2.43 -10.47 -14.53
C SER A 342 2.44 -10.73 -13.02
N ILE A 343 1.90 -9.81 -12.22
CA ILE A 343 1.92 -9.93 -10.75
C ILE A 343 1.23 -11.21 -10.28
N ARG A 344 0.10 -11.58 -10.88
CA ARG A 344 -0.62 -12.80 -10.48
C ARG A 344 0.16 -14.06 -10.80
N ARG A 345 0.94 -14.07 -11.89
CA ARG A 345 1.81 -15.21 -12.21
C ARG A 345 2.97 -15.35 -11.24
N GLU A 346 3.62 -14.24 -10.92
CA GLU A 346 4.83 -14.23 -10.08
C GLU A 346 4.52 -14.42 -8.58
N PHE A 347 3.38 -13.91 -8.11
CA PHE A 347 3.08 -13.85 -6.68
C PHE A 347 1.79 -14.57 -6.27
N GLY A 348 0.89 -14.87 -7.20
CA GLY A 348 -0.35 -15.57 -6.91
C GLY A 348 -0.16 -17.08 -6.76
N SER A 349 -0.89 -17.70 -5.83
CA SER A 349 -0.88 -19.16 -5.65
C SER A 349 -2.13 -19.83 -6.23
N ASN A 350 -3.29 -19.18 -6.15
CA ASN A 350 -4.55 -19.63 -6.72
C ASN A 350 -5.51 -18.45 -6.92
N ILE A 351 -6.74 -18.72 -7.38
CA ILE A 351 -7.77 -17.70 -7.67
C ILE A 351 -8.11 -16.84 -6.43
N MET A 352 -8.14 -17.43 -5.23
CA MET A 352 -8.46 -16.73 -3.99
C MET A 352 -7.26 -15.91 -3.49
N VAL A 353 -6.07 -16.53 -3.49
CA VAL A 353 -4.80 -15.95 -3.04
C VAL A 353 -3.98 -15.54 -4.27
N ASN A 354 -4.50 -14.54 -4.98
CA ASN A 354 -3.93 -14.04 -6.24
C ASN A 354 -3.15 -12.72 -6.06
N ALA A 355 -2.49 -12.54 -4.91
CA ALA A 355 -1.61 -11.41 -4.57
C ALA A 355 -2.26 -10.02 -4.44
N ALA A 356 -3.03 -9.57 -5.44
CA ALA A 356 -3.64 -8.24 -5.43
C ALA A 356 -5.00 -8.18 -6.14
N HIS A 357 -5.81 -7.22 -5.71
CA HIS A 357 -7.04 -6.77 -6.37
C HIS A 357 -6.79 -5.43 -7.07
N ALA A 358 -7.49 -5.20 -8.18
CA ALA A 358 -7.54 -3.91 -8.85
C ALA A 358 -8.94 -3.69 -9.43
N SER A 359 -9.42 -2.44 -9.42
CA SER A 359 -10.70 -2.06 -10.03
C SER A 359 -10.74 -2.44 -11.52
N ASP A 360 -11.92 -2.77 -12.02
CA ASP A 360 -12.15 -3.24 -13.39
C ASP A 360 -12.88 -2.24 -14.29
N SER A 361 -13.48 -1.20 -13.73
CA SER A 361 -14.12 -0.09 -14.45
C SER A 361 -14.03 1.23 -13.67
N PRO A 362 -14.22 2.39 -14.32
CA PRO A 362 -14.25 3.69 -13.64
C PRO A 362 -15.29 3.75 -12.51
N GLU A 363 -16.48 3.19 -12.74
CA GLU A 363 -17.58 3.17 -11.78
C GLU A 363 -17.20 2.33 -10.55
N ASN A 364 -16.57 1.16 -10.80
CA ASN A 364 -16.07 0.31 -9.72
C ASN A 364 -14.92 0.97 -8.96
N ALA A 365 -14.01 1.68 -9.63
CA ALA A 365 -12.96 2.43 -8.94
C ALA A 365 -13.55 3.47 -7.97
N VAL A 366 -14.56 4.24 -8.39
CA VAL A 366 -15.25 5.22 -7.53
C VAL A 366 -15.93 4.53 -6.34
N ARG A 367 -16.71 3.48 -6.60
CA ARG A 367 -17.40 2.70 -5.55
C ARG A 367 -16.42 2.11 -4.54
N GLU A 368 -15.39 1.43 -5.02
CA GLU A 368 -14.39 0.77 -4.19
C GLU A 368 -13.59 1.77 -3.34
N MET A 369 -13.23 2.93 -3.90
CA MET A 369 -12.57 4.00 -3.14
C MET A 369 -13.49 4.63 -2.09
N ALA A 370 -14.80 4.73 -2.33
CA ALA A 370 -15.75 5.23 -1.35
C ALA A 370 -15.89 4.30 -0.13
N ILE A 371 -15.75 2.99 -0.34
CA ILE A 371 -15.77 1.98 0.73
C ILE A 371 -14.44 2.01 1.50
N VAL A 372 -13.32 1.87 0.79
CA VAL A 372 -11.99 1.73 1.41
C VAL A 372 -11.48 3.04 2.03
N LYS A 373 -11.97 4.19 1.54
CA LYS A 373 -11.62 5.53 2.00
C LYS A 373 -10.09 5.71 2.12
N PRO A 374 -9.34 5.58 1.01
CA PRO A 374 -7.87 5.62 1.04
C PRO A 374 -7.31 6.96 1.52
N GLY A 375 -8.10 8.04 1.48
CA GLY A 375 -7.74 9.35 2.02
C GLY A 375 -7.94 9.53 3.54
N GLU A 376 -8.59 8.58 4.22
CA GLU A 376 -8.85 8.65 5.66
C GLU A 376 -7.56 8.80 6.48
N ASN A 377 -7.58 9.66 7.51
CA ASN A 377 -6.39 10.03 8.26
C ASN A 377 -6.05 9.06 9.40
N GLN A 378 -5.76 7.81 9.05
CA GLN A 378 -5.28 6.82 10.02
C GLN A 378 -3.89 7.16 10.57
N PHE A 379 -3.08 7.90 9.81
CA PHE A 379 -1.76 8.36 10.23
C PHE A 379 -1.83 9.18 11.52
N LYS A 380 -2.66 10.23 11.56
CA LYS A 380 -2.82 11.10 12.72
C LYS A 380 -3.34 10.32 13.93
N LYS A 381 -4.35 9.48 13.71
CA LYS A 381 -4.92 8.61 14.74
C LYS A 381 -3.85 7.72 15.40
N VAL A 382 -3.04 7.02 14.59
CA VAL A 382 -1.95 6.17 15.12
C VAL A 382 -0.91 6.97 15.90
N VAL A 383 -0.54 8.16 15.43
CA VAL A 383 0.42 9.02 16.14
C VAL A 383 -0.14 9.49 17.49
N GLN A 384 -1.40 9.95 17.53
CA GLN A 384 -2.06 10.43 18.74
C GLN A 384 -2.27 9.32 19.76
N GLU A 385 -2.82 8.18 19.33
CA GLU A 385 -3.03 7.00 20.19
C GLU A 385 -1.72 6.48 20.80
N PHE A 386 -0.62 6.51 20.03
CA PHE A 386 0.66 6.01 20.49
C PHE A 386 1.33 6.95 21.50
N PHE A 387 1.26 8.28 21.30
CA PHE A 387 1.92 9.25 22.17
C PHE A 387 1.04 9.84 23.29
N GLY A 388 -0.26 9.48 23.31
CA GLY A 388 -1.21 9.87 24.35
C GLY A 388 -1.66 11.33 24.26
N ASP A 389 -1.79 11.89 23.05
CA ASP A 389 -2.21 13.28 22.80
C ASP A 389 -3.66 13.39 22.29
#